data_AF-A0AA39P410-F1
#
_entry.id   AF-A0AA39P410-F1
#
_cell.length_a   1.000
_cell.length_b   1.000
_cell.length_c   1.000
_cell.angle_alpha   90.00
_cell.angle_beta   90.00
_cell.angle_gamma   90.00
#
_symmetry.space_group_name_H-M   'P 1'
#
loop_
_entity.id
_entity.type
_entity.pdbx_description
1 polymer ?
#
loop_
_entity_poly.entity_id
_entity_poly.type
_entity_poly.pdbx_seq_one_letter_code
_entity_poly.pdbx_strand_id
1 'polypeptide(L)'
;MCQAAMFLCLNFNGVLTKYNELPINQDCLSGIQLQINFSSCWDRKNIDSEDHKSYVTFPLMGLDNGMCDDLIYPVTIPQIFMEVCTPPSFLHLLHNLKPHRYTGFSNGDPMGYGYHTNLFNGWESGILQRAINECHCNLYGDPLCCVVAGVFTIDQTMRCLI
;
A
#
# COMPACT_ATOMS: atom_id res chain seq x y z
N MET A 1 6.23 13.70 -10.68
CA MET A 1 5.70 12.41 -11.14
C MET A 1 5.05 11.77 -9.94
N CYS A 2 3.72 11.79 -9.84
CA CYS A 2 2.98 11.23 -8.69
C CYS A 2 2.71 9.77 -8.98
N GLN A 3 3.33 8.88 -8.21
CA GLN A 3 3.25 7.45 -8.44
C GLN A 3 2.64 6.81 -7.20
N ALA A 4 1.57 6.05 -7.38
CA ALA A 4 0.84 5.39 -6.29
C ALA A 4 1.31 3.94 -6.08
N ALA A 5 1.67 3.26 -7.17
CA ALA A 5 2.06 1.86 -7.20
C ALA A 5 3.55 1.70 -7.51
N MET A 6 4.21 0.77 -6.84
CA MET A 6 5.63 0.46 -7.03
C MET A 6 5.88 -1.03 -6.83
N PHE A 7 6.80 -1.58 -7.61
CA PHE A 7 7.19 -2.99 -7.53
C PHE A 7 8.62 -3.10 -7.05
N LEU A 8 8.86 -3.96 -6.07
CA LEU A 8 10.18 -4.17 -5.50
C LEU A 8 10.63 -5.60 -5.80
N CYS A 9 11.81 -5.72 -6.40
CA CYS A 9 12.44 -7.01 -6.67
C CYS A 9 13.21 -7.47 -5.42
N LEU A 10 12.77 -8.58 -4.81
CA LEU A 10 13.36 -9.08 -3.58
C LEU A 10 14.51 -10.05 -3.90
N ASN A 11 15.73 -9.64 -3.56
CA ASN A 11 16.94 -10.46 -3.73
C ASN A 11 17.76 -10.62 -2.44
N PHE A 12 17.37 -9.94 -1.35
CA PHE A 12 18.03 -9.95 -0.02
C PHE A 12 19.57 -9.80 -0.03
N ASN A 13 20.12 -9.20 -1.08
CA ASN A 13 21.54 -8.89 -1.23
C ASN A 13 21.91 -7.50 -0.69
N GLY A 14 21.01 -6.88 0.10
CA GLY A 14 21.15 -5.52 0.59
C GLY A 14 20.77 -4.42 -0.42
N VAL A 15 20.41 -4.78 -1.66
CA VAL A 15 19.95 -3.83 -2.68
C VAL A 15 18.46 -4.00 -2.89
N LEU A 16 17.70 -2.92 -2.67
CA LEU A 16 16.27 -2.84 -2.91
C LEU A 16 16.03 -2.09 -4.22
N THR A 17 15.76 -2.81 -5.31
CA THR A 17 15.49 -2.18 -6.62
C THR A 17 13.99 -1.99 -6.82
N LYS A 18 13.62 -0.75 -7.16
CA LYS A 18 12.24 -0.30 -7.37
C LYS A 18 11.94 -0.17 -8.85
N TYR A 19 10.74 -0.59 -9.26
CA TYR A 19 10.24 -0.57 -10.63
C TYR A 19 8.84 0.06 -10.67
N ASN A 20 8.51 0.68 -11.80
CA ASN A 20 7.19 1.29 -12.03
C ASN A 20 6.19 0.30 -12.65
N GLU A 21 6.69 -0.86 -13.04
CA GLU A 21 5.97 -1.98 -13.63
C GLU A 21 6.45 -3.29 -13.02
N LEU A 22 5.71 -4.37 -13.26
CA LEU A 22 6.17 -5.71 -12.91
C LEU A 22 7.56 -5.96 -13.53
N PRO A 23 8.57 -6.34 -12.75
CA PRO A 23 9.93 -6.54 -13.23
C PRO A 23 10.08 -7.90 -13.94
N ILE A 24 9.33 -8.12 -15.02
CA ILE A 24 9.24 -9.39 -15.77
C ILE A 24 10.55 -9.82 -16.46
N ASN A 25 11.54 -8.92 -16.53
CA ASN A 25 12.85 -9.21 -17.13
C ASN A 25 13.95 -9.32 -16.08
N GLN A 26 13.59 -9.41 -14.80
CA GLN A 26 14.52 -9.44 -13.68
C GLN A 26 14.33 -10.74 -12.89
N ASP A 27 15.44 -11.33 -12.47
CA ASP A 27 15.40 -12.47 -11.56
C ASP A 27 15.26 -11.94 -10.12
N CYS A 28 14.03 -11.95 -9.61
CA CYS A 28 13.74 -11.66 -8.20
C CYS A 28 13.69 -12.99 -7.43
N LEU A 29 14.85 -13.46 -6.98
CA LEU A 29 15.07 -14.78 -6.39
C LEU A 29 14.23 -15.02 -5.13
N SER A 30 13.83 -13.96 -4.45
CA SER A 30 13.01 -14.01 -3.23
C SER A 30 11.58 -13.55 -3.46
N GLY A 31 11.18 -13.35 -4.72
CA GLY A 31 9.85 -12.89 -5.12
C GLY A 31 9.77 -11.38 -5.35
N ILE A 32 8.55 -10.89 -5.54
CA ILE A 32 8.25 -9.48 -5.78
C ILE A 32 7.33 -8.98 -4.67
N GLN A 33 7.63 -7.81 -4.13
CA GLN A 33 6.72 -7.05 -3.27
C GLN A 33 6.00 -6.01 -4.13
N LEU A 34 4.68 -6.08 -4.14
CA LEU A 34 3.81 -5.13 -4.80
C LEU A 34 3.35 -4.14 -3.73
N GLN A 35 3.64 -2.86 -3.94
CA GLN A 35 3.32 -1.80 -3.00
C GLN A 35 2.34 -0.83 -3.64
N ILE A 36 1.35 -0.40 -2.88
CA ILE A 36 0.46 0.70 -3.25
C ILE A 36 0.22 1.61 -2.05
N ASN A 37 0.34 2.91 -2.30
CA ASN A 37 0.07 3.95 -1.31
C ASN A 37 -1.13 4.76 -1.74
N PHE A 38 -1.89 5.22 -0.76
CA PHE A 38 -2.94 6.20 -0.95
C PHE A 38 -2.39 7.60 -0.71
N SER A 39 -3.04 8.61 -1.31
CA SER A 39 -2.78 10.02 -1.00
C SER A 39 -2.94 10.27 0.51
N SER A 40 -1.95 10.93 1.12
CA SER A 40 -1.89 11.17 2.56
C SER A 40 -1.66 12.63 2.95
N CYS A 41 -1.70 13.54 1.98
CA CYS A 41 -1.65 14.98 2.22
C CYS A 41 -3.01 15.61 1.94
N TRP A 42 -3.59 16.23 2.96
CA TRP A 42 -4.94 16.77 2.95
C TRP A 42 -4.95 18.30 2.88
N ASP A 43 -5.95 18.86 2.19
CA ASP A 43 -6.10 20.30 1.93
C ASP A 43 -6.56 21.15 3.13
N ARG A 44 -6.71 20.54 4.31
CA ARG A 44 -7.24 21.13 5.56
C ARG A 44 -8.70 21.59 5.50
N LYS A 45 -9.37 21.49 4.35
CA LYS A 45 -10.66 22.14 4.12
C LYS A 45 -11.77 21.15 3.85
N ASN A 46 -11.56 20.23 2.92
CA ASN A 46 -12.61 19.40 2.33
C ASN A 46 -12.50 17.98 2.88
N ILE A 47 -13.55 17.47 3.52
CA ILE A 47 -13.63 16.04 3.88
C ILE A 47 -13.79 15.19 2.60
N ASP A 48 -14.39 15.77 1.57
CA ASP A 48 -14.58 15.22 0.24
C ASP A 48 -14.73 16.37 -0.77
N SER A 49 -14.32 16.17 -2.02
CA SER A 49 -14.49 17.13 -3.11
C SER A 49 -15.50 16.60 -4.14
N GLU A 50 -16.03 17.46 -5.02
CA GLU A 50 -17.02 17.03 -6.03
C GLU A 50 -16.51 15.91 -6.96
N ASP A 51 -15.20 15.86 -7.20
CA ASP A 51 -14.53 14.83 -8.00
C ASP A 51 -14.04 13.64 -7.15
N HIS A 52 -14.30 13.66 -5.85
CA HIS A 52 -13.90 12.68 -4.84
C HIS A 52 -12.38 12.39 -4.78
N LYS A 53 -11.54 13.32 -5.27
CA LYS A 53 -10.09 13.10 -5.43
C LYS A 53 -9.25 14.31 -5.08
N SER A 54 -9.69 15.51 -5.47
CA SER A 54 -8.88 16.73 -5.35
C SER A 54 -8.71 17.26 -3.92
N TYR A 55 -9.34 16.65 -2.91
CA TYR A 55 -9.14 17.04 -1.50
C TYR A 55 -7.87 16.43 -0.87
N VAL A 56 -7.22 15.47 -1.54
CA VAL A 56 -5.98 14.82 -1.09
C VAL A 56 -4.96 14.68 -2.21
N THR A 57 -3.67 14.69 -1.86
CA THR A 57 -2.56 14.44 -2.79
C THR A 57 -1.49 13.53 -2.19
N PHE A 58 -0.59 13.06 -3.04
CA PHE A 58 0.58 12.30 -2.62
C PHE A 58 1.64 13.23 -2.01
N PRO A 59 2.38 12.77 -0.98
CA PRO A 59 3.53 13.50 -0.44
C PRO A 59 4.58 13.82 -1.50
N LEU A 60 5.22 14.97 -1.34
CA LEU A 60 6.38 15.34 -2.15
C LEU A 60 7.60 14.52 -1.70
N MET A 61 8.56 14.29 -2.60
CA MET A 61 9.79 13.51 -2.37
C MET A 61 9.62 11.97 -2.26
N GLY A 62 8.42 11.45 -2.56
CA GLY A 62 8.21 10.02 -2.80
C GLY A 62 7.30 9.35 -1.77
N LEU A 63 6.90 8.11 -2.06
CA LEU A 63 5.84 7.41 -1.33
C LEU A 63 6.20 6.98 0.10
N ASP A 64 7.47 6.68 0.35
CA ASP A 64 7.89 6.01 1.60
C ASP A 64 8.34 7.00 2.67
N ASN A 65 8.93 8.13 2.25
CA ASN A 65 9.53 9.13 3.14
C ASN A 65 9.12 10.55 2.77
N GLY A 66 8.06 10.70 1.96
CA GLY A 66 7.63 12.01 1.52
C GLY A 66 6.93 12.80 2.61
N MET A 67 6.95 14.13 2.45
CA MET A 67 6.32 15.06 3.39
C MET A 67 5.23 15.88 2.70
N CYS A 68 4.24 16.31 3.50
CA CYS A 68 3.15 17.18 3.06
C CYS A 68 3.57 18.65 3.13
N ASP A 69 4.61 19.00 2.40
CA ASP A 69 5.23 20.33 2.41
C ASP A 69 4.57 21.30 1.39
N ASP A 70 3.53 20.84 0.70
CA ASP A 70 2.74 21.67 -0.21
C ASP A 70 1.87 22.65 0.60
N LEU A 71 1.88 23.93 0.21
CA LEU A 71 1.05 24.97 0.85
C LEU A 71 -0.46 24.70 0.70
N ILE A 72 -0.86 23.98 -0.34
CA ILE A 72 -2.25 23.61 -0.64
C ILE A 72 -2.67 22.37 0.15
N TYR A 73 -1.76 21.41 0.38
CA TYR A 73 -2.03 20.17 1.11
C TYR A 73 -1.13 19.99 2.33
N PRO A 74 -1.20 20.90 3.33
CA PRO A 74 -0.18 20.98 4.39
C PRO A 74 -0.40 20.01 5.56
N VAL A 75 -1.45 19.17 5.52
CA VAL A 75 -1.81 18.30 6.65
C VAL A 75 -1.56 16.84 6.30
N THR A 76 -0.66 16.20 7.03
CA THR A 76 -0.48 14.74 6.96
C THR A 76 -1.63 14.04 7.66
N ILE A 77 -2.30 13.14 6.95
CA ILE A 77 -3.31 12.21 7.49
C ILE A 77 -2.71 10.80 7.58
N PRO A 78 -3.32 9.87 8.35
CA PRO A 78 -2.85 8.50 8.41
C PRO A 78 -2.66 7.89 7.02
N GLN A 79 -1.45 7.41 6.74
CA GLN A 79 -1.12 6.81 5.47
C GLN A 79 -1.66 5.38 5.40
N ILE A 80 -2.38 5.08 4.33
CA ILE A 80 -2.77 3.71 3.98
C ILE A 80 -1.72 3.20 3.00
N PHE A 81 -0.97 2.20 3.46
CA PHE A 81 0.00 1.45 2.68
C PHE A 81 -0.46 -0.01 2.62
N MET A 82 -0.51 -0.58 1.42
CA MET A 82 -0.80 -1.99 1.23
C MET A 82 0.32 -2.65 0.44
N GLU A 83 0.77 -3.79 0.95
CA GLU A 83 1.75 -4.62 0.30
C GLU A 83 1.27 -6.05 0.10
N VAL A 84 1.68 -6.63 -1.02
CA VAL A 84 1.50 -8.05 -1.31
C VAL A 84 2.86 -8.61 -1.72
N CYS A 85 3.36 -9.56 -0.94
CA CYS A 85 4.59 -10.28 -1.25
C CYS A 85 4.25 -11.58 -1.97
N THR A 86 4.90 -11.79 -3.10
CA THR A 86 4.76 -13.02 -3.90
C THR A 86 5.89 -14.00 -3.59
N PRO A 87 5.66 -15.32 -3.66
CA PRO A 87 6.72 -16.29 -3.51
C PRO A 87 7.69 -16.25 -4.73
N PRO A 88 8.93 -16.74 -4.58
CA PRO A 88 9.92 -16.80 -5.68
C PRO A 88 9.40 -17.45 -6.97
N SER A 89 8.54 -18.46 -6.84
CA SER A 89 7.96 -19.19 -7.96
C SER A 89 7.02 -18.35 -8.82
N PHE A 90 6.57 -17.18 -8.35
CA PHE A 90 5.64 -16.33 -9.08
C PHE A 90 6.21 -15.83 -10.41
N LEU A 91 7.45 -15.37 -10.43
CA LEU A 91 8.13 -14.96 -11.66
C LEU A 91 8.37 -16.13 -12.61
N HIS A 92 8.72 -17.30 -12.07
CA HIS A 92 8.87 -18.51 -12.87
C HIS A 92 7.55 -18.90 -13.56
N LEU A 93 6.41 -18.73 -12.89
CA LEU A 93 5.09 -18.91 -13.51
C LEU A 93 4.86 -17.88 -14.62
N LEU A 94 5.20 -16.61 -14.39
CA LEU A 94 5.07 -15.56 -15.42
C LEU A 94 5.98 -15.79 -16.63
N HIS A 95 7.21 -16.27 -16.44
CA HIS A 95 8.17 -16.49 -17.54
C HIS A 95 7.84 -17.74 -18.38
N ASN A 96 7.31 -18.80 -17.75
CA ASN A 96 7.04 -20.07 -18.45
C ASN A 96 5.68 -20.14 -19.14
N LEU A 97 4.77 -19.23 -18.80
CA LEU A 97 3.53 -19.05 -19.55
C LEU A 97 3.90 -18.38 -20.87
N LYS A 98 3.81 -19.14 -21.98
CA LYS A 98 4.08 -18.65 -23.35
C LYS A 98 3.46 -17.27 -23.58
N PRO A 99 4.03 -16.41 -24.46
CA PRO A 99 3.59 -15.01 -24.67
C PRO A 99 2.11 -14.82 -25.11
N HIS A 100 1.34 -15.90 -25.28
CA HIS A 100 -0.07 -15.90 -25.68
C HIS A 100 -1.00 -16.54 -24.64
N ARG A 101 -0.51 -16.85 -23.42
CA ARG A 101 -1.34 -17.35 -22.31
C ARG A 101 -1.12 -16.46 -21.08
N TYR A 102 -1.98 -15.46 -20.92
CA TYR A 102 -2.23 -14.70 -19.68
C TYR A 102 -1.04 -14.59 -18.71
N THR A 103 0.02 -13.91 -19.15
CA THR A 103 1.11 -13.46 -18.26
C THR A 103 0.69 -12.10 -17.73
N GLY A 104 0.26 -11.97 -16.48
CA GLY A 104 -0.18 -10.66 -15.96
C GLY A 104 -1.06 -10.74 -14.71
N PHE A 105 -1.52 -9.57 -14.26
CA PHE A 105 -2.55 -9.50 -13.23
C PHE A 105 -3.91 -9.98 -13.75
N SER A 106 -4.83 -10.31 -12.84
CA SER A 106 -6.18 -10.81 -13.18
C SER A 106 -7.03 -9.83 -13.99
N ASN A 107 -6.64 -8.55 -14.04
CA ASN A 107 -7.21 -7.53 -14.92
C ASN A 107 -6.79 -7.70 -16.40
N GLY A 108 -5.96 -8.69 -16.72
CA GLY A 108 -5.48 -8.96 -18.06
C GLY A 108 -4.34 -8.05 -18.52
N ASP A 109 -3.74 -7.26 -17.62
CA ASP A 109 -2.58 -6.42 -17.96
C ASP A 109 -1.31 -7.26 -18.07
N PRO A 110 -0.73 -7.37 -19.28
CA PRO A 110 0.46 -8.18 -19.49
C PRO A 110 1.77 -7.47 -19.17
N MET A 111 1.73 -6.15 -19.03
CA MET A 111 2.91 -5.31 -18.82
C MET A 111 3.14 -5.00 -17.34
N GLY A 112 2.11 -5.17 -16.50
CA GLY A 112 2.21 -4.99 -15.05
C GLY A 112 2.22 -3.53 -14.58
N TYR A 113 1.60 -2.63 -15.33
CA TYR A 113 1.32 -1.25 -14.92
C TYR A 113 0.00 -1.10 -14.16
N GLY A 114 -0.92 -2.04 -14.33
CA GLY A 114 -2.25 -2.05 -13.76
C GLY A 114 -2.28 -2.74 -12.41
N TYR A 115 -1.99 -2.00 -11.35
CA TYR A 115 -2.18 -2.43 -9.97
C TYR A 115 -3.20 -1.53 -9.28
N HIS A 116 -4.23 -2.14 -8.72
CA HIS A 116 -5.34 -1.45 -8.09
C HIS A 116 -5.67 -2.11 -6.76
N THR A 117 -6.12 -1.30 -5.82
CA THR A 117 -6.54 -1.74 -4.51
C THR A 117 -7.75 -0.95 -4.05
N ASN A 118 -8.58 -1.60 -3.24
CA ASN A 118 -9.71 -0.97 -2.56
C ASN A 118 -9.51 -1.12 -1.07
N LEU A 119 -9.76 -0.05 -0.33
CA LEU A 119 -9.92 -0.11 1.11
C LEU A 119 -11.39 0.14 1.45
N PHE A 120 -11.98 -0.77 2.22
CA PHE A 120 -13.28 -0.57 2.84
C PHE A 120 -13.08 -0.50 4.36
N ASN A 121 -13.52 0.59 4.97
CA ASN A 121 -13.49 0.71 6.42
C ASN A 121 -14.69 -0.03 7.03
N GLY A 122 -14.42 -1.10 7.77
CA GLY A 122 -15.43 -1.86 8.52
C GLY A 122 -15.45 -1.58 10.02
N TRP A 123 -14.70 -0.58 10.50
CA TRP A 123 -14.58 -0.30 11.93
C TRP A 123 -15.86 0.36 12.45
N GLU A 124 -16.26 0.03 13.68
CA GLU A 124 -17.30 0.80 14.36
C GLU A 124 -16.90 2.27 14.49
N SER A 125 -17.90 3.14 14.44
CA SER A 125 -17.68 4.59 14.48
C SER A 125 -16.87 4.98 15.73
N GLY A 126 -15.85 5.82 15.53
CA GLY A 126 -14.97 6.30 16.59
C GLY A 126 -13.83 5.36 17.00
N ILE A 127 -13.84 4.06 16.64
CA ILE A 127 -12.72 3.16 16.95
C ILE A 127 -11.46 3.59 16.22
N LEU A 128 -11.56 3.90 14.91
CA LEU A 128 -10.40 4.31 14.12
C LEU A 128 -9.79 5.60 14.66
N GLN A 129 -10.62 6.57 15.06
CA GLN A 129 -10.15 7.82 15.65
C GLN A 129 -9.44 7.60 16.99
N ARG A 130 -9.98 6.73 17.85
CA ARG A 130 -9.32 6.36 19.11
C ARG A 130 -8.00 5.65 18.85
N ALA A 131 -7.95 4.73 17.90
CA ALA A 131 -6.70 4.05 17.55
C ALA A 131 -5.63 5.04 17.08
N ILE A 132 -6.00 6.01 16.24
CA ILE A 132 -5.10 7.07 15.79
C ILE A 132 -4.60 7.92 16.96
N ASN A 133 -5.43 8.19 17.98
CA ASN A 133 -5.07 9.08 19.10
C ASN A 133 -4.34 8.38 20.25
N GLU A 134 -4.57 7.07 20.44
CA GLU A 134 -4.17 6.34 21.64
C GLU A 134 -3.08 5.29 21.36
N CYS A 135 -2.95 4.80 20.12
CA CYS A 135 -2.07 3.68 19.80
C CYS A 135 -0.69 4.09 19.24
N HIS A 136 0.07 4.88 19.99
CA HIS A 136 1.37 5.40 19.55
C HIS A 136 2.58 4.63 20.09
N CYS A 137 2.50 3.30 20.23
CA CYS A 137 3.55 2.53 20.90
C CYS A 137 4.90 2.51 20.15
N ASN A 138 4.90 2.53 18.81
CA ASN A 138 6.13 2.62 18.01
C ASN A 138 5.87 3.23 16.63
N LEU A 139 6.95 3.54 15.92
CA LEU A 139 6.94 4.15 14.58
C LEU A 139 6.34 3.26 13.48
N TYR A 140 6.24 1.95 13.71
CA TYR A 140 5.80 0.96 12.74
C TYR A 140 4.32 0.57 12.89
N GLY A 141 3.68 1.02 13.98
CA GLY A 141 2.32 0.61 14.34
C GLY A 141 2.28 -0.82 14.88
N ASP A 142 2.03 -0.97 16.18
CA ASP A 142 1.77 -2.28 16.80
C ASP A 142 0.31 -2.36 17.25
N PRO A 143 -0.51 -3.23 16.65
CA PRO A 143 -1.91 -3.35 17.01
C PRO A 143 -2.11 -3.87 18.45
N LEU A 144 -1.13 -4.56 19.04
CA LEU A 144 -1.21 -5.01 20.44
C LEU A 144 -1.24 -3.82 21.40
N CYS A 145 -0.65 -2.68 21.03
CA CYS A 145 -0.77 -1.43 21.78
C CYS A 145 -2.23 -1.01 21.97
N CYS A 146 -3.00 -1.08 20.89
CA CYS A 146 -4.44 -0.76 20.93
C CYS A 146 -5.22 -1.75 21.78
N VAL A 147 -4.81 -3.02 21.79
CA VAL A 147 -5.43 -4.04 22.65
C VAL A 147 -5.15 -3.75 24.12
N VAL A 148 -3.89 -3.44 24.46
CA VAL A 148 -3.49 -3.08 25.84
C VAL A 148 -4.19 -1.80 26.32
N ALA A 149 -4.36 -0.82 25.43
CA ALA A 149 -5.10 0.40 25.71
C ALA A 149 -6.63 0.19 25.76
N GLY A 150 -7.14 -1.00 25.39
CA GLY A 150 -8.56 -1.30 25.39
C GLY A 150 -9.36 -0.65 24.26
N VAL A 151 -8.70 -0.23 23.18
CA VAL A 151 -9.32 0.41 22.02
C VAL A 151 -10.14 -0.61 21.20
N PHE A 152 -9.57 -1.80 20.98
CA PHE A 152 -10.24 -2.94 20.35
C PHE A 152 -9.65 -4.26 20.85
N THR A 153 -10.30 -5.38 20.53
CA THR A 153 -9.77 -6.73 20.79
C THR A 153 -9.35 -7.39 19.48
N ILE A 154 -8.36 -8.28 19.54
CA ILE A 154 -7.95 -9.09 18.39
C ILE A 154 -8.33 -10.53 18.69
N ASP A 155 -9.22 -11.08 17.87
CA ASP A 155 -9.48 -12.51 17.85
C ASP A 155 -8.70 -13.16 16.69
N GLN A 156 -7.63 -13.87 17.03
CA GLN A 156 -6.79 -14.57 16.04
C GLN A 156 -7.48 -15.83 15.47
N THR A 157 -8.63 -16.23 16.03
CA THR A 157 -9.41 -17.37 15.52
C THR A 157 -10.37 -16.96 14.42
N MET A 158 -10.70 -15.67 14.33
CA MET A 158 -11.47 -15.12 13.21
C MET A 158 -10.61 -15.12 11.94
N ARG A 159 -11.01 -15.93 10.97
CA ARG A 159 -10.45 -15.89 9.62
C ARG A 159 -11.24 -14.88 8.81
N CYS A 160 -10.59 -13.82 8.33
CA CYS A 160 -11.13 -13.01 7.26
C CYS A 160 -11.20 -13.90 6.01
N LEU A 161 -12.40 -14.41 5.71
CA LEU A 161 -12.67 -15.06 4.44
C LEU A 161 -12.90 -13.93 3.42
N ILE A 162 -12.04 -13.86 2.41
CA ILE A 162 -12.25 -13.02 1.22
C ILE A 162 -13.21 -13.77 0.30
#